data_AF-R7T338-F1
#
_entry.id   AF-R7T338-F1
#
_cell.length_a   1.000
_cell.length_b   1.000
_cell.length_c   1.000
_cell.angle_alpha   90.00
_cell.angle_beta   90.00
_cell.angle_gamma   90.00
#
_symmetry.space_group_name_H-M   'P 1'
#
loop_
_entity.id
_entity.type
_entity.pdbx_description
1 polymer ?
#
loop_
_entity_poly.entity_id
_entity_poly.type
_entity_poly.pdbx_seq_one_letter_code
_entity_poly.pdbx_strand_id
1 'polypeptide(L)' 'MAEYNVSSRAYCKMVLHAAKYPHCAVNGVLLAEKRQSGEMKTIDLIDAIPLFHLSLSLAPMMEVALIQVLNCN' A
#
# COMPACT_ATOMS: atom_id res chain seq x y z
N MET A 1 0.54 21.74 1.50
CA MET A 1 0.32 20.34 1.91
C MET A 1 -0.47 19.66 0.81
N ALA A 2 -0.11 18.44 0.41
CA ALA A 2 -0.92 17.65 -0.51
C ALA A 2 -2.11 17.06 0.27
N GLU A 3 -3.31 17.15 -0.27
CA GLU A 3 -4.48 16.45 0.24
C GLU A 3 -4.44 14.99 -0.22
N TYR A 4 -4.85 14.04 0.63
CA TYR A 4 -4.89 12.63 0.29
C TYR A 4 -6.32 12.12 0.41
N ASN A 5 -6.79 11.42 -0.61
CA ASN A 5 -8.07 10.73 -0.59
C ASN A 5 -7.81 9.23 -0.59
N VAL A 6 -8.39 8.50 0.37
CA VAL A 6 -8.20 7.05 0.49
C VAL A 6 -9.46 6.36 0.02
N SER A 7 -9.35 5.54 -1.03
CA SER A 7 -10.49 4.77 -1.50
C SER A 7 -10.96 3.79 -0.42
N SER A 8 -12.27 3.51 -0.38
CA SER A 8 -12.83 2.51 0.53
C SER A 8 -12.16 1.15 0.35
N ARG A 9 -11.80 0.78 -0.89
CA ARG A 9 -11.07 -0.45 -1.20
C ARG A 9 -9.70 -0.51 -0.52
N ALA A 10 -8.90 0.55 -0.66
CA ALA A 10 -7.58 0.64 -0.04
C ALA A 10 -7.71 0.54 1.49
N TYR A 11 -8.64 1.31 2.06
CA TYR A 11 -8.90 1.30 3.50
C TYR A 11 -9.33 -0.08 4.01
N CYS A 12 -10.31 -0.72 3.36
CA CYS A 12 -10.78 -2.04 3.74
C CYS A 12 -9.65 -3.07 3.69
N LYS A 13 -8.80 -3.07 2.66
CA LYS A 13 -7.67 -4.01 2.59
C LYS A 13 -6.67 -3.83 3.73
N MET A 14 -6.37 -2.59 4.13
CA MET A 14 -5.51 -2.33 5.28
C MET A 14 -6.11 -2.91 6.57
N VAL A 15 -7.38 -2.57 6.85
CA VAL A 15 -8.08 -3.01 8.06
C VAL A 15 -8.23 -4.54 8.08
N LEU A 16 -8.60 -5.15 6.95
CA LEU A 16 -8.73 -6.60 6.83
C LEU A 16 -7.40 -7.32 7.00
N HIS A 17 -6.28 -6.77 6.53
CA HIS A 17 -4.96 -7.36 6.76
C HIS A 17 -4.61 -7.37 8.26
N ALA A 18 -4.83 -6.25 8.95
CA ALA A 18 -4.62 -6.15 10.39
C ALA A 18 -5.56 -7.09 11.17
N ALA A 19 -6.85 -7.16 10.79
CA ALA A 19 -7.83 -8.02 11.42
C ALA A 19 -7.55 -9.52 11.19
N LYS A 20 -6.96 -9.89 10.05
CA LYS A 20 -6.56 -11.27 9.73
C LYS A 20 -5.39 -11.74 10.59
N TYR A 21 -4.47 -10.83 10.94
CA TYR A 21 -3.30 -11.12 11.77
C TYR A 21 -3.23 -10.19 12.99
N PRO A 22 -4.17 -10.30 13.94
CA PRO A 22 -4.31 -9.32 15.03
C PRO A 22 -3.21 -9.42 16.09
N HIS A 23 -2.45 -10.51 16.09
CA HIS A 23 -1.42 -10.82 17.10
C HIS A 23 -0.02 -10.35 16.70
N CYS A 24 0.14 -9.75 15.52
CA CYS A 24 1.44 -9.32 15.01
C CYS A 24 1.33 -8.01 14.23
N ALA A 25 2.48 -7.39 14.01
CA ALA A 25 2.57 -6.24 13.13
C ALA A 25 2.38 -6.68 11.67
N VAL A 26 1.69 -5.85 10.89
CA VAL A 26 1.47 -6.05 9.47
C VAL A 26 1.99 -4.85 8.68
N ASN A 27 2.41 -5.05 7.43
CA ASN A 27 2.74 -3.95 6.52
C ASN A 27 2.15 -4.15 5.13
N GLY A 28 2.32 -3.12 4.29
CA GLY A 28 1.82 -3.09 2.94
C GLY A 28 2.22 -1.80 2.23
N VAL A 29 1.82 -1.68 0.97
CA VAL A 29 2.02 -0.47 0.16
C VAL A 29 0.69 0.07 -0.33
N LEU A 30 0.59 1.39 -0.46
CA LEU A 30 -0.57 2.07 -1.03
C LEU A 30 -0.28 2.43 -2.49
N LEU A 31 -1.25 2.18 -3.35
CA LEU A 31 -1.20 2.51 -4.76
C LEU A 31 -1.98 3.79 -5.01
N ALA A 32 -1.33 4.72 -5.70
CA ALA A 32 -1.96 5.95 -6.17
C ALA A 32 -2.05 5.94 -7.69
N GLU A 33 -3.03 6.65 -8.24
CA GLU A 33 -3.11 6.83 -9.69
C GLU A 33 -2.03 7.80 -10.19
N LYS A 34 -1.38 7.46 -11.31
CA LYS A 34 -0.31 8.28 -11.88
C LYS A 34 -0.93 9.51 -12.56
N ARG A 35 -0.83 10.68 -11.92
CA ARG A 35 -1.26 11.94 -12.53
C ARG A 35 -0.15 12.58 -13.36
N GLN A 36 -0.54 13.28 -14.43
CA GLN A 36 0.38 14.08 -15.24
C GLN A 36 0.86 15.31 -14.44
N SER A 37 2.12 15.69 -14.65
CA SER A 37 2.77 16.77 -13.90
C SER A 37 2.06 18.11 -14.12
N GLY A 38 1.45 18.68 -13.07
CA GLY A 38 0.82 20.01 -13.13
C GLY A 38 -0.37 20.22 -12.18
N GLU A 39 -1.11 19.16 -11.85
CA GLU A 39 -2.29 19.25 -10.97
C GLU A 39 -1.96 18.83 -9.53
N MET A 40 -1.29 19.73 -8.81
CA MET A 40 -0.96 19.53 -7.40
C MET A 40 -2.11 20.01 -6.52
N LYS A 41 -3.02 19.10 -6.13
CA LYS A 41 -3.82 19.32 -4.92
C LYS A 41 -4.21 18.05 -4.17
N THR A 42 -4.67 17.01 -4.86
CA THR A 42 -5.14 15.76 -4.24
C THR A 42 -4.38 14.52 -4.77
N ILE A 43 -3.98 13.62 -3.88
CA ILE A 43 -3.41 12.31 -4.22
C ILE A 43 -4.46 11.25 -3.87
N ASP A 44 -5.00 10.58 -4.89
CA ASP A 44 -5.99 9.51 -4.69
C ASP A 44 -5.28 8.17 -4.53
N LEU A 45 -5.41 7.58 -3.34
CA LEU A 45 -4.94 6.24 -3.01
C LEU A 45 -6.03 5.24 -3.39
N ILE A 46 -5.88 4.65 -4.57
CA ILE A 46 -6.90 3.81 -5.22
C ILE A 46 -6.91 2.37 -4.70
N ASP A 47 -5.78 1.88 -4.17
CA ASP A 47 -5.68 0.51 -3.66
C ASP A 47 -4.60 0.34 -2.58
N ALA A 48 -4.63 -0.80 -1.87
CA ALA A 48 -3.60 -1.23 -0.95
C ALA A 48 -3.16 -2.67 -1.27
N ILE A 49 -1.87 -2.96 -1.11
CA ILE A 49 -1.30 -4.31 -1.24
C ILE A 49 -0.71 -4.72 0.11
N PRO A 50 -1.40 -5.59 0.87
CA PRO A 50 -0.86 -6.31 2.02
C PRO A 50 0.43 -7.07 1.66
N LEU A 51 1.51 -6.92 2.44
CA LEU A 51 2.79 -7.59 2.18
C LEU A 51 3.12 -8.66 3.24
N PHE A 52 3.52 -8.26 4.44
CA PHE A 52 4.05 -9.17 5.47
C PHE A 52 3.35 -9.03 6.81
N HIS A 53 3.40 -10.10 7.61
CA HIS A 53 2.77 -10.22 8.94
C HIS A 53 3.63 -11.04 9.94
N LEU A 54 4.91 -11.25 9.65
CA LEU A 54 5.85 -11.96 10.53
C LEU A 54 7.20 -11.23 10.51
N SER A 55 7.94 -11.40 9.42
CA SER A 55 9.30 -10.88 9.27
C SER A 55 9.31 -9.63 8.39
N LEU A 56 8.79 -8.53 8.93
CA LEU A 56 8.54 -7.30 8.17
C LEU A 56 9.81 -6.61 7.62
N SER A 57 10.97 -6.90 8.22
CA SER A 57 12.25 -6.23 7.95
C SER A 57 13.26 -7.10 7.18
N LEU A 58 12.84 -8.24 6.61
CA LEU A 58 13.71 -9.03 5.74
C LEU A 58 13.88 -8.32 4.40
N ALA A 59 15.01 -7.64 4.24
CA ALA A 59 15.35 -6.88 3.03
C ALA A 59 15.13 -7.67 1.73
N PRO A 60 15.52 -8.96 1.60
CA PRO A 60 15.33 -9.69 0.34
C PRO A 60 13.86 -9.85 -0.05
N MET A 61 12.99 -10.14 0.94
CA MET A 61 11.57 -10.33 0.66
C MET A 61 10.89 -9.00 0.35
N MET A 62 11.29 -7.92 1.02
CA MET A 62 10.79 -6.58 0.73
C MET A 62 11.18 -6.12 -0.68
N GLU A 63 12.42 -6.36 -1.10
CA GLU A 63 12.90 -6.03 -2.44
C GLU A 63 12.11 -6.77 -3.52
N VAL A 64 11.97 -8.09 -3.40
CA VAL A 64 11.21 -8.90 -4.35
C VAL A 64 9.74 -8.45 -4.41
N ALA A 65 9.13 -8.18 -3.26
CA ALA A 65 7.75 -7.71 -3.21
C ALA A 65 7.56 -6.37 -3.93
N LEU A 66 8.46 -5.41 -3.74
CA LEU A 66 8.38 -4.12 -4.42
C LEU A 66 8.60 -4.25 -5.93
N ILE A 67 9.54 -5.09 -6.37
CA ILE A 67 9.75 -5.40 -7.79
C ILE A 67 8.48 -6.00 -8.41
N GLN A 68 7.83 -6.94 -7.71
CA GLN A 68 6.59 -7.55 -8.20
C GLN A 68 5.44 -6.53 -8.30
N VAL A 69 5.27 -5.68 -7.29
CA VAL A 69 4.24 -4.63 -7.30
C VAL A 69 4.44 -3.64 -8.45
N LEU A 70 5.70 -3.26 -8.72
CA LEU A 70 6.02 -2.34 -9.82
C LEU A 70 5.81 -2.96 -11.21
N ASN A 71 6.02 -4.26 -11.37
CA ASN A 71 5.90 -4.93 -12.67
C ASN A 71 4.47 -5.35 -13.03
N CYS A 72 3.55 -5.37 -12.07
CA CYS A 72 2.15 -5.75 -12.30
C CYS A 72 1.20 -4.56 -12.56
N ASN A 73 1.69 -3.32 -12.46
CA ASN A 73 0.97 -2.07 -12.76
C ASN A 73 1.62 -1.35 -13.95
#